data_AF-A0A931BNZ3-F1
#
_entry.id   AF-A0A931BNZ3-F1
#
_cell.length_a   1.000
_cell.length_b   1.000
_cell.length_c   1.000
_cell.angle_alpha   90.00
_cell.angle_beta   90.00
_cell.angle_gamma   90.00
#
_symmetry.space_group_name_H-M   'P 1'
#
loop_
_entity.id
_entity.type
_entity.pdbx_description
1 polymer ?
#
loop_
_entity_poly.entity_id
_entity_poly.type
_entity_poly.pdbx_seq_one_letter_code
_entity_poly.pdbx_strand_id
1 'polypeptide(L)' 'MTSSRARRYSPLAAASGPIGSDRLALEFRQGKRVGGKIAALLASLTRLGHLATSDGGRTFSLRRVA' A
#
# COMPACT_ATOMS: atom_id res chain seq x y z
N MET A 1 -22.54 20.71 10.99
CA MET A 1 -21.72 20.37 9.80
C MET A 1 -20.34 19.91 10.27
N THR A 2 -20.24 18.67 10.76
CA THR A 2 -18.99 18.11 11.29
C THR A 2 -18.22 17.49 10.13
N SER A 3 -17.32 18.26 9.51
CA SER A 3 -16.39 17.73 8.50
C SER A 3 -15.43 16.76 9.18
N SER A 4 -15.70 15.46 9.02
CA SER A 4 -14.82 14.36 9.39
C SER A 4 -13.56 14.42 8.54
N ARG A 5 -12.53 15.14 9.03
CA ARG A 5 -11.15 15.02 8.56
C ARG A 5 -10.69 13.59 8.84
N ALA A 6 -11.00 12.67 7.93
CA ALA A 6 -10.51 11.30 7.97
C ALA A 6 -8.99 11.37 8.08
N ARG A 7 -8.49 10.94 9.25
CA ARG A 7 -7.08 10.67 9.47
C ARG A 7 -6.63 9.73 8.36
N ARG A 8 -5.76 10.23 7.48
CA ARG A 8 -5.03 9.44 6.48
C ARG A 8 -4.06 8.52 7.20
N TYR A 9 -4.58 7.47 7.82
CA TYR A 9 -3.76 6.34 8.19
C TYR A 9 -3.45 5.62 6.89
N SER A 10 -2.17 5.62 6.50
CA SER A 10 -1.70 4.85 5.36
C SER A 10 -2.13 3.39 5.59
N PRO A 11 -2.88 2.75 4.67
CA PRO A 11 -3.35 1.37 4.83
C PRO A 11 -2.21 0.38 5.09
N LEU A 12 -1.00 0.71 4.64
CA LEU A 12 0.21 -0.07 4.90
C LEU A 12 0.65 -0.03 6.38
N ALA A 13 0.40 1.07 7.11
CA ALA A 13 0.85 1.20 8.50
C ALA A 13 -0.01 0.40 9.50
N ALA A 14 -1.28 0.13 9.15
CA ALA A 14 -2.19 -0.65 9.98
C ALA A 14 -2.16 -2.16 9.65
N ALA A 15 -1.48 -2.55 8.58
CA ALA A 15 -1.51 -3.92 8.11
C ALA A 15 -0.46 -4.77 8.81
N SER A 16 -0.95 -5.78 9.53
CA SER A 16 -0.11 -6.78 10.21
C SER A 16 0.40 -7.89 9.27
N GLY A 17 0.11 -7.81 7.96
CA GLY A 17 0.45 -8.85 6.99
C GLY A 17 0.60 -8.33 5.55
N PRO A 18 1.00 -9.20 4.60
CA PRO A 18 1.27 -8.82 3.22
C PRO A 18 0.02 -8.24 2.56
N ILE A 19 0.10 -7.03 1.99
CA ILE A 19 -1.00 -6.43 1.25
C ILE A 19 -0.69 -6.44 -0.25
N GLY A 20 -1.65 -6.91 -1.04
CA GLY A 20 -1.62 -6.81 -2.50
C GLY A 20 -2.07 -5.44 -3.01
N SER A 21 -1.53 -5.04 -4.15
CA SER A 21 -1.83 -3.77 -4.83
C SER A 21 -3.33 -3.54 -5.07
N ASP A 22 -4.07 -4.59 -5.42
CA ASP A 22 -5.52 -4.51 -5.66
C ASP A 22 -6.30 -4.18 -4.38
N ARG A 23 -5.92 -4.80 -3.26
CA ARG A 23 -6.55 -4.54 -1.97
C ARG A 23 -6.21 -3.14 -1.46
N LEU A 24 -4.98 -2.68 -1.68
CA LEU A 24 -4.57 -1.30 -1.44
C LEU A 24 -5.36 -0.31 -2.30
N ALA A 25 -5.59 -0.62 -3.59
CA ALA A 25 -6.31 0.26 -4.50
C ALA A 25 -7.79 0.48 -4.10
N LEU A 26 -8.41 -0.51 -3.45
CA LEU A 26 -9.78 -0.39 -2.93
C LEU A 26 -9.92 0.61 -1.78
N GLU A 27 -8.84 0.89 -1.04
CA GLU A 27 -8.81 1.90 0.04
C GLU A 27 -8.78 3.33 -0.50
N PHE A 28 -8.45 3.52 -1.79
CA PHE A 28 -8.47 4.83 -2.41
C PHE A 28 -9.84 5.10 -3.02
N ARG A 29 -10.32 6.34 -2.89
CA ARG A 29 -11.58 6.81 -3.51
C ARG A 29 -11.64 6.61 -5.04
N GLN A 30 -10.49 6.53 -5.68
CA GLN A 30 -10.34 6.31 -7.13
C GLN A 30 -10.35 4.82 -7.51
N GLY A 31 -10.34 3.91 -6.52
CA GLY A 31 -10.45 2.47 -6.68
C GLY A 31 -9.41 1.88 -7.62
N LYS A 32 -9.84 0.90 -8.44
CA LYS A 32 -8.98 0.23 -9.43
C LYS A 32 -8.30 1.16 -10.44
N ARG A 33 -8.80 2.39 -10.66
CA ARG A 33 -8.19 3.35 -11.60
C ARG A 33 -6.78 3.79 -11.18
N VAL A 34 -6.46 3.69 -9.89
CA VAL A 34 -5.12 3.96 -9.37
C VAL A 34 -4.27 2.70 -9.18
N GLY A 35 -4.79 1.51 -9.47
CA GLY A 35 -4.08 0.24 -9.28
C GLY A 35 -2.69 0.22 -9.92
N GLY A 36 -2.58 0.67 -11.18
CA GLY A 36 -1.29 0.76 -11.87
C GLY A 36 -0.30 1.76 -11.24
N LYS A 37 -0.79 2.90 -10.75
CA LYS A 37 0.05 3.90 -10.04
C LYS A 37 0.51 3.38 -8.68
N ILE A 38 -0.37 2.66 -7.98
CA ILE A 38 -0.06 2.02 -6.70
C ILE A 38 0.96 0.91 -6.92
N ALA A 39 0.80 0.08 -7.94
CA ALA A 39 1.79 -0.96 -8.29
C ALA A 39 3.17 -0.35 -8.59
N ALA A 40 3.23 0.73 -9.37
CA ALA A 40 4.49 1.42 -9.66
C ALA A 40 5.13 2.03 -8.40
N LEU A 41 4.33 2.61 -7.51
CA LEU A 41 4.80 3.13 -6.23
C LEU A 41 5.35 2.02 -5.33
N LEU A 42 4.62 0.92 -5.18
CA LEU A 42 5.03 -0.23 -4.37
C LEU A 42 6.31 -0.86 -4.92
N ALA A 43 6.43 -1.02 -6.25
CA ALA A 43 7.65 -1.50 -6.89
C ALA A 43 8.85 -0.58 -6.62
N SER A 44 8.64 0.74 -6.62
CA SER A 44 9.68 1.72 -6.29
C SER A 44 10.10 1.61 -4.82
N LEU A 45 9.14 1.49 -3.89
CA LEU A 45 9.40 1.30 -2.47
C LEU A 45 10.11 -0.02 -2.15
N THR A 46 9.83 -1.08 -2.91
CA THR A 46 10.56 -2.35 -2.83
C THR A 46 12.02 -2.19 -3.29
N ARG A 47 12.26 -1.48 -4.39
CA ARG A 47 13.64 -1.20 -4.87
C ARG A 47 14.45 -0.36 -3.89
N LEU A 48 13.79 0.58 -3.20
CA LEU A 48 14.41 1.38 -2.13
C LEU A 48 14.61 0.60 -0.82
N GLY A 49 14.13 -0.64 -0.75
CA GLY A 49 14.30 -1.50 0.43
C GLY A 49 13.33 -1.23 1.57
N HIS A 50 12.34 -0.36 1.39
CA HIS A 50 11.31 -0.08 2.40
C HIS A 50 10.24 -1.18 2.48
N LEU A 51 10.02 -1.90 1.37
CA LEU A 51 9.07 -3.01 1.28
C LEU A 51 9.77 -4.29 0.84
N ALA A 52 9.31 -5.41 1.37
CA ALA A 52 9.68 -6.74 0.88
C ALA A 52 8.51 -7.34 0.08
N THR A 53 8.84 -8.12 -0.94
CA THR A 53 7.89 -8.94 -1.69
C THR A 53 8.49 -10.32 -1.88
N SER A 54 7.70 -11.37 -1.64
CA SER A 54 8.11 -12.77 -1.85
C SER A 54 7.48 -13.37 -3.11
N ASP A 55 6.39 -12.76 -3.61
CA ASP A 55 5.58 -13.27 -4.72
C ASP A 55 5.80 -12.50 -6.04
N GLY A 56 6.99 -11.89 -6.21
CA GLY A 56 7.32 -11.14 -7.41
C GLY A 56 6.51 -9.86 -7.61
N GLY A 57 6.13 -9.16 -6.52
CA GLY A 57 5.41 -7.89 -6.58
C GLY A 57 3.89 -8.00 -6.55
N ARG A 58 3.33 -9.19 -6.26
CA ARG A 58 1.89 -9.38 -6.03
C ARG A 58 1.45 -8.94 -4.64
N THR A 59 2.30 -9.17 -3.64
CA THR A 59 2.07 -8.81 -2.25
C THR A 59 3.28 -8.05 -1.69
N PHE A 60 3.02 -7.09 -0.80
CA PHE A 60 4.05 -6.24 -0.22
C PHE A 60 3.91 -6.21 1.29
N SER A 61 5.04 -6.35 1.99
CA SER A 61 5.12 -6.26 3.45
C SER A 61 6.09 -5.15 3.83
N LEU A 62 5.78 -4.42 4.92
CA LEU A 62 6.70 -3.43 5.47
C LEU A 62 7.97 -4.12 5.93
N ARG A 63 9.12 -3.69 5.40
CA ARG A 63 10.41 -4.09 5.94
C ARG A 63 10.67 -3.25 7.18
N ARG A 64 10.24 -3.74 8.35
CA ARG A 64 10.69 -3.17 9.63
C ARG A 64 12.15 -3.55 9.80
N VAL A 65 13.01 -2.54 9.85
CA VAL A 65 14.39 -2.71 10.32
C VAL A 65 14.27 -2.81 11.85
N ALA A 66 14.61 -3.99 12.38
CA ALA A 66 14.62 -4.25 13.82
C ALA A 66 15.86 -3.61 14.47
#